data_AF-A0A0F9U5K2-F1
#
_entry.id   AF-A0A0F9U5K2-F1
#
_cell.length_a   1.000
_cell.length_b   1.000
_cell.length_c   1.000
_cell.angle_alpha   90.00
_cell.angle_beta   90.00
_cell.angle_gamma   90.00
#
_symmetry.space_group_name_H-M   'P 1'
#
loop_
_entity.id
_entity.type
_entity.pdbx_description
1 polymer ?
#
loop_
_entity_poly.entity_id
_entity_poly.type
_entity_poly.pdbx_seq_one_letter_code
_entity_poly.pdbx_strand_id
1 'polypeptide(L)'
;MLGLVSNYTSAEHTIINGEISRWVSRLVEGDPQRKNRLFVVHYNKLGVFCICEWLAKPGDVFVDVLNLGKSLGNFGPEEARELRRRLFKPLSAEDTSRAIILGDSDYHHNLQDEDAEETERQERVAIGE
;
A
#
# COMPACT_ATOMS: atom_id res chain seq x y z
N MET A 1 -1.13 -7.04 1.05
CA MET A 1 -1.77 -7.44 -0.23
C MET A 1 -2.10 -6.18 -1.02
N LEU A 2 -1.51 -5.98 -2.19
CA LEU A 2 -1.71 -4.83 -3.09
C LEU A 2 -2.31 -5.35 -4.40
N GLY A 3 -3.10 -4.55 -5.12
CA GLY A 3 -3.87 -5.03 -6.27
C GLY A 3 -5.29 -5.49 -5.94
N LEU A 4 -5.85 -5.09 -4.79
CA LEU A 4 -7.28 -5.28 -4.49
C LEU A 4 -8.10 -4.40 -5.45
N VAL A 5 -9.09 -5.01 -6.11
CA VAL A 5 -10.05 -4.30 -6.94
C VAL A 5 -11.27 -3.98 -6.09
N SER A 6 -11.60 -2.69 -6.01
CA SER A 6 -12.65 -2.17 -5.14
C SER A 6 -13.64 -1.31 -5.92
N ASN A 7 -14.91 -1.35 -5.51
CA ASN A 7 -15.91 -0.40 -5.97
C ASN A 7 -15.86 0.84 -5.08
N TYR A 8 -15.81 2.02 -5.70
CA TYR A 8 -15.86 3.26 -4.97
C TYR A 8 -17.26 3.52 -4.42
N THR A 9 -17.31 3.79 -3.11
CA THR A 9 -18.50 4.26 -2.41
C THR A 9 -18.05 5.35 -1.43
N SER A 10 -18.79 6.44 -1.35
CA SER A 10 -18.45 7.54 -0.42
C SER A 10 -18.58 7.15 1.05
N ALA A 11 -19.35 6.11 1.35
CA ALA A 11 -19.47 5.55 2.69
C ALA A 11 -18.15 4.88 3.15
N GLU A 12 -17.47 4.17 2.25
CA GLU A 12 -16.26 3.42 2.57
C GLU A 12 -14.97 4.17 2.21
N HIS A 13 -15.06 5.16 1.31
CA HIS A 13 -13.90 5.77 0.68
C HIS A 13 -14.00 7.29 0.62
N THR A 14 -12.97 7.97 1.11
CA THR A 14 -12.82 9.42 0.98
C THR A 14 -11.66 9.74 0.04
N ILE A 15 -11.92 10.49 -1.04
CA ILE A 15 -10.87 10.95 -1.96
C ILE A 15 -10.13 12.12 -1.33
N ILE A 16 -8.81 12.01 -1.27
CA ILE A 16 -7.94 13.03 -0.66
C ILE A 16 -7.31 13.88 -1.76
N ASN A 17 -7.70 15.15 -1.78
CA ASN A 17 -7.12 16.16 -2.66
C ASN A 17 -6.02 16.91 -1.91
N GLY A 18 -4.77 16.77 -2.34
CA GLY A 18 -3.61 17.33 -1.66
C GLY A 18 -2.34 17.31 -2.50
N GLU A 19 -1.20 17.61 -1.89
CA GLU A 19 0.09 17.67 -2.60
C GLU A 19 0.49 16.34 -3.23
N ILE A 20 0.28 15.23 -2.52
CA ILE A 20 0.53 13.88 -3.02
C ILE A 20 -0.33 13.62 -4.26
N SER A 21 -1.63 13.93 -4.22
CA SER A 21 -2.50 13.77 -5.39
C SER A 21 -2.00 14.59 -6.59
N ARG A 22 -1.61 15.87 -6.40
CA ARG A 22 -1.02 16.68 -7.48
C ARG A 22 0.31 16.12 -8.00
N TRP A 23 1.13 15.54 -7.13
CA TRP A 23 2.39 14.93 -7.52
C TRP A 23 2.15 13.67 -8.35
N VAL A 24 1.23 12.81 -7.92
CA VAL A 24 0.86 11.59 -8.63
C VAL A 24 0.23 11.90 -10.00
N SER A 25 -0.60 12.93 -10.11
CA SER A 25 -1.13 13.37 -11.41
C SER A 25 -0.04 13.83 -12.37
N ARG A 26 1.00 14.52 -11.86
CA ARG A 26 2.17 14.94 -12.66
C ARG A 26 3.01 13.75 -13.10
N LEU A 27 3.13 12.72 -12.27
CA LEU A 27 3.89 11.51 -12.60
C LEU A 27 3.41 10.82 -13.88
N VAL A 28 2.10 10.89 -14.17
CA VAL A 28 1.47 10.27 -15.35
C VAL A 28 0.99 11.28 -16.39
N GLU A 29 1.42 12.54 -16.33
CA GLU A 29 0.95 13.59 -17.25
C GLU A 29 1.24 13.26 -18.73
N GLY A 30 2.37 12.59 -18.99
CA GLY A 30 2.78 12.12 -20.32
C GLY A 30 2.19 10.77 -20.73
N ASP A 31 1.37 10.11 -19.90
CA ASP A 31 0.70 8.86 -20.20
C ASP A 31 -0.80 9.12 -20.46
N PRO A 32 -1.24 9.19 -21.74
CA PRO A 32 -2.64 9.47 -22.07
C PRO A 32 -3.63 8.44 -21.51
N GLN A 33 -3.19 7.19 -21.29
CA GLN A 33 -4.06 6.14 -20.76
C GLN A 33 -4.32 6.33 -19.27
N ARG A 34 -3.34 6.85 -18.53
CA ARG A 34 -3.41 7.05 -17.07
C ARG A 34 -3.70 8.48 -16.63
N LYS A 35 -3.76 9.42 -17.56
CA LYS A 35 -4.09 10.81 -17.27
C LYS A 35 -5.39 10.90 -16.47
N ASN A 36 -5.33 11.58 -15.32
CA ASN A 36 -6.43 11.75 -14.36
C ASN A 36 -7.02 10.45 -13.77
N ARG A 37 -6.32 9.31 -13.89
CA ARG A 37 -6.76 8.04 -13.31
C ARG A 37 -6.21 7.77 -11.93
N LEU A 38 -5.06 8.35 -11.59
CA LEU A 38 -4.46 8.16 -10.29
C LEU A 38 -5.01 9.15 -9.26
N PHE A 39 -5.28 8.65 -8.07
CA PHE A 39 -5.82 9.43 -6.97
C PHE A 39 -5.38 8.84 -5.62
N VAL A 40 -5.59 9.61 -4.55
CA VAL A 40 -5.35 9.16 -3.17
C VAL A 40 -6.69 8.94 -2.51
N VAL A 41 -6.85 7.79 -1.86
CA VAL A 41 -8.07 7.43 -1.13
C VAL A 41 -7.72 7.13 0.32
N HIS A 42 -8.63 7.51 1.21
CA HIS A 42 -8.68 7.06 2.59
C HIS A 42 -9.79 6.02 2.73
N TYR A 43 -9.44 4.82 3.19
CA TYR A 43 -10.38 3.77 3.54
C TYR A 43 -10.98 4.07 4.91
N ASN A 44 -12.22 4.55 4.94
CA ASN A 44 -12.87 5.13 6.12
C ASN A 44 -12.90 4.16 7.32
N LYS A 45 -13.16 2.87 7.06
CA LYS A 45 -13.23 1.84 8.10
C LYS A 45 -11.85 1.41 8.60
N LEU A 46 -10.86 1.32 7.70
CA LEU A 46 -9.53 0.83 8.02
C LEU A 46 -8.60 1.93 8.56
N GLY A 47 -8.90 3.20 8.27
CA GLY A 47 -8.07 4.33 8.65
C GLY A 47 -6.75 4.38 7.88
N VAL A 48 -6.70 3.80 6.67
CA VAL A 48 -5.48 3.72 5.84
C VAL A 48 -5.61 4.52 4.55
N PHE A 49 -4.50 5.06 4.10
CA PHE A 49 -4.38 5.81 2.87
C PHE A 49 -3.73 4.96 1.79
N CYS A 50 -4.29 4.99 0.59
CA CYS A 50 -3.76 4.30 -0.57
C CYS A 50 -3.70 5.24 -1.78
N ILE A 51 -2.67 5.08 -2.60
CA ILE A 51 -2.63 5.59 -3.96
C ILE A 51 -3.27 4.53 -4.85
N CYS A 52 -4.26 4.95 -5.62
CA CYS A 52 -5.13 4.07 -6.40
C CYS A 52 -5.22 4.53 -7.86
N GLU A 53 -5.59 3.60 -8.73
CA GLU A 53 -5.86 3.86 -10.14
C GLU A 53 -7.31 3.48 -10.50
N TRP A 54 -8.04 4.38 -11.14
CA TRP A 54 -9.33 4.07 -11.73
C TRP A 54 -9.16 3.10 -12.90
N LEU A 55 -9.80 1.93 -12.82
CA LEU A 55 -9.80 0.95 -13.93
C LEU A 55 -10.76 1.35 -15.04
N ALA A 56 -11.85 2.01 -14.67
CA ALA A 56 -12.91 2.48 -15.56
C ALA A 56 -13.04 4.02 -15.50
N LYS A 57 -14.28 4.53 -15.51
CA LYS A 57 -14.56 5.94 -15.28
C LYS A 57 -14.23 6.32 -13.82
N PRO A 58 -13.81 7.57 -13.54
CA PRO A 58 -13.62 8.03 -12.17
C PRO A 58 -14.89 7.85 -11.32
N GLY A 59 -14.73 7.39 -10.08
CA GLY A 59 -15.84 7.16 -9.14
C GLY A 59 -16.55 5.81 -9.32
N ASP A 60 -15.95 4.87 -10.05
CA ASP A 60 -16.48 3.53 -10.28
C ASP A 60 -15.55 2.48 -9.64
N VAL A 61 -14.87 1.66 -10.44
CA VAL A 61 -13.94 0.63 -9.97
C VAL A 61 -12.50 1.15 -9.98
N PHE A 62 -11.76 0.87 -8.92
CA PHE A 62 -10.34 1.18 -8.81
C PHE A 62 -9.52 0.01 -8.28
N VAL A 63 -8.20 0.12 -8.43
CA VAL A 63 -7.23 -0.82 -7.87
C VAL A 63 -6.24 -0.11 -6.96
N ASP A 64 -5.89 -0.75 -5.85
CA ASP A 64 -4.84 -0.28 -4.95
C ASP A 64 -3.46 -0.45 -5.59
N VAL A 65 -2.77 0.67 -5.85
CA VAL A 65 -1.42 0.68 -6.44
C VAL A 65 -0.36 0.68 -5.35
N LEU A 66 -0.51 1.52 -4.32
CA LEU A 66 0.42 1.62 -3.21
C LEU A 66 -0.31 1.96 -1.90
N ASN A 67 -0.03 1.21 -0.85
CA ASN A 67 -0.57 1.44 0.48
C ASN A 67 0.42 2.31 1.28
N LEU A 68 -0.06 3.41 1.83
CA LEU A 68 0.71 4.38 2.62
C LEU A 68 0.52 4.17 4.13
N GLY A 69 -0.32 3.22 4.55
CA GLY A 69 -0.66 2.98 5.94
C GLY A 69 -1.52 4.08 6.54
N LYS A 70 -1.37 4.34 7.85
CA LYS A 70 -2.25 5.24 8.61
C LYS A 70 -1.92 6.73 8.47
N SER A 71 -0.87 7.09 7.72
CA SER A 71 -0.43 8.48 7.59
C SER A 71 0.06 8.79 6.18
N LEU A 72 -0.34 9.96 5.66
CA LEU A 72 0.21 10.50 4.41
C LEU A 72 1.69 10.88 4.55
N GLY A 73 2.18 11.12 5.77
CA GLY A 73 3.59 11.39 6.05
C GLY A 73 4.52 10.21 5.73
N ASN A 74 3.96 9.02 5.54
CA ASN A 74 4.71 7.84 5.11
C ASN A 74 5.08 7.91 3.62
N PHE A 75 4.58 8.87 2.85
CA PHE A 75 4.94 9.02 1.45
C PHE A 75 6.25 9.80 1.29
N GLY A 76 7.37 9.08 1.28
CA GLY A 76 8.72 9.62 1.11
C GLY A 76 9.37 9.25 -0.23
N PRO A 77 10.70 9.46 -0.33
CA PRO A 77 11.46 9.14 -1.54
C PRO A 77 11.46 7.65 -1.90
N GLU A 78 11.26 6.75 -0.95
CA GLU A 78 11.21 5.30 -1.17
C GLU A 78 9.87 4.89 -1.77
N GLU A 79 8.78 5.36 -1.20
CA GLU A 79 7.42 5.14 -1.68
C GLU A 79 7.22 5.76 -3.07
N ALA A 80 7.81 6.93 -3.33
CA ALA A 80 7.79 7.54 -4.65
C ALA A 80 8.53 6.70 -5.70
N ARG A 81 9.68 6.12 -5.33
CA ARG A 81 10.43 5.19 -6.20
C ARG A 81 9.65 3.91 -6.44
N GLU A 82 9.05 3.35 -5.40
CA GLU A 82 8.25 2.14 -5.46
C GLU A 82 7.00 2.35 -6.32
N LEU A 83 6.29 3.47 -6.17
CA LEU A 83 5.15 3.81 -7.01
C LEU A 83 5.55 3.89 -8.48
N ARG A 84 6.64 4.60 -8.78
CA ARG A 84 7.15 4.74 -10.15
C ARG A 84 7.51 3.38 -10.74
N ARG A 85 8.15 2.51 -9.96
CA ARG A 85 8.47 1.13 -10.36
C ARG A 85 7.20 0.37 -10.73
N ARG A 86 6.17 0.40 -9.87
CA ARG A 86 4.90 -0.31 -10.11
C ARG A 86 4.17 0.17 -11.36
N LEU A 87 4.14 1.47 -11.61
CA LEU A 87 3.40 2.04 -12.73
C LEU A 87 4.06 1.78 -14.09
N PHE A 88 5.39 1.89 -14.17
CA PHE A 88 6.11 1.88 -15.45
C PHE A 88 6.98 0.64 -15.69
N LYS A 89 7.30 -0.11 -14.64
CA LYS A 89 8.06 -1.36 -14.72
C LYS A 89 7.44 -2.39 -13.78
N PRO A 90 6.18 -2.81 -14.03
CA PRO A 90 5.54 -3.82 -13.23
C PRO A 90 6.39 -5.09 -13.21
N LEU A 91 6.40 -5.77 -12.06
CA LEU A 91 7.11 -7.04 -11.92
C LEU A 91 6.61 -8.04 -12.95
N SER A 92 7.52 -8.86 -13.47
CA SER A 92 7.09 -10.04 -14.20
C SER A 92 6.31 -10.98 -13.27
N ALA A 93 5.55 -11.91 -13.84
CA ALA A 93 4.86 -12.93 -13.04
C ALA A 93 5.83 -13.73 -12.16
N GLU A 94 7.03 -14.02 -12.68
CA GLU A 94 8.07 -14.75 -11.95
C GLU A 94 8.63 -13.93 -10.79
N ASP A 95 8.92 -12.65 -11.01
CA ASP A 95 9.40 -11.76 -9.95
C ASP A 95 8.33 -11.51 -8.88
N THR A 96 7.06 -11.49 -9.28
CA THR A 96 5.92 -11.35 -8.36
C THR A 96 5.84 -12.56 -7.44
N SER A 97 5.96 -13.78 -7.97
CA SER A 97 5.98 -15.01 -7.17
C SER A 97 7.13 -15.02 -6.16
N ARG A 98 8.33 -14.59 -6.58
CA ARG A 98 9.48 -14.48 -5.67
C ARG A 98 9.26 -13.43 -4.58
N ALA A 99 8.70 -12.27 -4.92
CA ALA A 99 8.39 -11.22 -3.96
C ALA A 99 7.33 -11.65 -2.93
N ILE A 100 6.34 -12.44 -3.34
CA ILE A 100 5.35 -13.03 -2.42
C ILE A 100 6.03 -13.98 -1.43
N ILE A 101 6.86 -14.89 -1.94
CA ILE A 101 7.59 -15.86 -1.09
C ILE A 101 8.49 -15.15 -0.08
N LEU A 102 9.21 -14.11 -0.50
CA LEU A 102 10.06 -13.32 0.39
C LEU A 102 9.23 -12.57 1.44
N GLY A 103 8.12 -11.94 1.04
CA GLY A 103 7.24 -11.24 1.97
C GLY A 103 6.57 -12.17 3.00
N ASP A 104 6.18 -13.38 2.60
CA ASP A 104 5.67 -14.40 3.52
C ASP A 104 6.77 -14.87 4.48
N SER A 105 8.00 -15.04 3.98
CA SER A 105 9.16 -15.37 4.82
C SER A 105 9.44 -14.29 5.87
N ASP A 106 9.46 -13.02 5.48
CA ASP A 106 9.68 -11.89 6.40
C ASP A 106 8.57 -11.79 7.45
N TYR A 107 7.31 -12.02 7.07
CA TYR A 107 6.18 -12.06 7.99
C TYR A 107 6.33 -13.19 9.04
N HIS A 108 6.69 -14.39 8.59
CA HIS A 108 6.89 -15.53 9.49
C HIS A 108 8.12 -15.37 10.39
N HIS A 109 9.18 -14.73 9.92
CA HIS A 109 10.34 -14.40 10.76
C HIS A 109 9.97 -13.42 11.87
N ASN A 110 9.27 -12.32 11.54
CA ASN A 110 8.85 -11.36 12.55
C ASN A 110 7.92 -11.98 13.60
N LEU A 111 7.05 -12.92 13.21
CA LEU A 111 6.20 -13.65 14.16
C LEU A 111 7.01 -14.54 15.11
N GLN A 112 8.06 -15.19 14.62
CA GLN A 112 8.93 -16.03 15.45
C GLN A 112 9.76 -15.19 16.41
N ASP A 113 10.22 -14.03 15.98
CA ASP A 113 10.97 -13.10 16.84
C ASP A 113 10.07 -12.52 17.94
N GLU A 114 8.81 -12.16 17.62
CA GLU A 114 7.82 -11.73 18.60
C GLU A 114 7.49 -12.83 19.62
N ASP A 115 7.26 -14.07 19.17
CA ASP A 115 6.99 -15.22 20.04
C ASP A 115 8.18 -15.54 20.95
N ALA A 116 9.41 -15.39 20.45
CA ALA A 116 10.63 -15.60 21.23
C ALA A 116 10.81 -14.53 22.32
N GLU A 117 10.60 -13.26 22.00
CA GLU A 117 10.63 -12.18 22.99
C GLU A 117 9.55 -12.35 24.07
N GLU A 118 8.34 -12.77 23.69
CA GLU A 118 7.25 -13.00 24.63
C GLU A 118 7.55 -14.22 25.54
N THR A 119 8.17 -15.28 25.01
CA THR A 119 8.60 -16.45 25.78
C THR A 119 9.69 -16.07 26.79
N GLU A 120 10.72 -15.32 26.38
CA GLU A 120 11.76 -14.84 27.29
C GLU A 120 11.22 -13.91 28.39
N ARG A 121 10.17 -13.13 28.07
CA ARG A 121 9.51 -12.27 29.05
C ARG A 121 8.74 -13.10 30.07
N GLN A 122 8.04 -14.15 29.65
CA GLN A 122 7.33 -15.07 30.54
C GLN A 122 8.30 -15.84 31.45
N GLU A 123 9.46 -16.25 30.93
CA GLU A 123 10.50 -16.89 31.72
C GLU A 123 11.08 -15.94 32.78
N ARG A 124 11.33 -14.67 32.45
CA ARG A 124 11.76 -13.63 33.41
C ARG A 124 10.74 -13.40 34.53
N VAL A 125 9.45 -13.32 34.18
CA VAL A 125 8.36 -13.21 35.17
C VAL A 125 8.27 -14.46 36.05
N ALA A 126 8.50 -15.65 35.49
CA ALA A 126 8.46 -16.91 36.23
C ALA A 126 9.62 -17.07 37.23
N ILE A 127 10.78 -16.46 36.96
CA ILE A 127 11.91 -16.40 37.90
C ILE A 127 11.84 -15.20 38.86
N GLY A 128 10.82 -14.35 38.73
CA GLY A 128 10.51 -13.27 39.67
C GLY A 128 11.20 -11.92 39.40
N GLU A 129 11.65 -11.68 38.17
CA GLU A 129 12.08 -10.35 37.68
C GLU A 129 10.93 -9.55 37.05
#